data_AF-A0A3B8X5A3-F1
#
_entry.id   AF-A0A3B8X5A3-F1
#
_cell.length_a   1.000
_cell.length_b   1.000
_cell.length_c   1.000
_cell.angle_alpha   90.00
_cell.angle_beta   90.00
_cell.angle_gamma   90.00
#
_symmetry.space_group_name_H-M   'P 1'
#
loop_
_entity.id
_entity.type
_entity.pdbx_description
1 polymer ?
#
loop_
_entity_poly.entity_id
_entity_poly.type
_entity_poly.pdbx_seq_one_letter_code
_entity_poly.pdbx_strand_id
1 'polypeptide(L)'
;MAAVAIAVSFFIIIVAVAVSAGFRNAIRSGVAAMTGDVRIEPYTSGTGSDPVSMPADLPSLEEIRALPGVVDITPVAVRAGIVKNGDIIHGVVVKGIPGNEGGLAVS
;
A
#
# COMPACT_ATOMS: atom_id res chain seq x y z
N MET A 1 -4.31 45.27 19.37
CA MET A 1 -3.09 44.55 18.92
C MET A 1 -2.90 43.20 19.63
N ALA A 2 -3.00 43.10 20.97
CA ALA A 2 -2.81 41.82 21.68
C ALA A 2 -3.80 40.70 21.29
N ALA A 3 -5.09 40.99 21.17
CA ALA A 3 -6.10 39.98 20.79
C ALA A 3 -5.88 39.40 19.39
N VAL A 4 -5.41 40.21 18.44
CA VAL A 4 -5.11 39.77 17.07
C VAL A 4 -3.92 38.82 17.07
N ALA A 5 -2.86 39.13 17.83
CA ALA A 5 -1.70 38.25 17.95
C ALA A 5 -2.08 36.88 18.56
N ILE A 6 -2.93 36.88 19.59
CA ILE A 6 -3.42 35.63 20.21
C ILE A 6 -4.26 34.83 19.21
N ALA A 7 -5.19 35.47 18.50
CA ALA A 7 -6.04 34.81 17.51
C ALA A 7 -5.21 34.18 16.38
N VAL A 8 -4.18 34.88 15.90
CA VAL A 8 -3.29 34.36 14.85
C VAL A 8 -2.48 33.16 15.35
N SER A 9 -1.97 33.19 16.58
CA SER A 9 -1.26 32.05 17.17
C SER A 9 -2.14 30.81 17.25
N PHE A 10 -3.37 30.96 17.75
CA PHE A 10 -4.32 29.84 17.80
C PHE A 10 -4.68 29.33 16.40
N PHE A 11 -4.89 30.22 15.43
CA PHE A 11 -5.17 29.84 14.06
C PHE A 11 -4.06 28.97 13.47
N ILE A 12 -2.79 29.40 13.62
CA ILE A 12 -1.63 28.65 13.13
C ILE A 12 -1.53 27.28 13.83
N ILE A 13 -1.75 27.22 15.15
CA ILE A 13 -1.74 25.96 15.90
C ILE A 13 -2.81 25.00 15.36
N ILE A 14 -4.03 25.48 15.14
CA ILE A 14 -5.13 24.67 14.62
C ILE A 14 -4.80 24.14 13.22
N VAL A 15 -4.30 25.01 12.32
CA VAL A 15 -3.91 24.60 10.96
C VAL A 15 -2.79 23.57 11.00
N ALA A 16 -1.77 23.76 11.84
CA ALA A 16 -0.65 22.83 11.96
C ALA A 16 -1.10 21.44 12.42
N VAL A 17 -1.98 21.37 13.43
CA VAL A 17 -2.54 20.10 13.91
C VAL A 17 -3.41 19.44 12.85
N ALA A 18 -4.26 20.21 12.15
CA ALA A 18 -5.12 19.70 11.09
C ALA A 18 -4.32 19.12 9.92
N VAL A 19 -3.25 19.80 9.48
CA VAL A 19 -2.36 19.32 8.41
C VAL A 19 -1.61 18.07 8.88
N SER A 20 -1.07 18.05 10.10
CA SER A 20 -0.36 16.89 10.63
C SER A 20 -1.26 15.65 10.72
N ALA A 21 -2.47 15.82 11.24
CA ALA A 21 -3.47 14.74 11.33
C ALA A 21 -3.94 14.28 9.95
N GLY A 22 -4.25 15.23 9.05
CA GLY A 22 -4.66 14.96 7.67
C GLY A 22 -3.59 14.22 6.88
N PHE A 23 -2.33 14.65 6.99
CA PHE A 23 -1.19 14.02 6.34
C PHE A 23 -0.94 12.61 6.86
N ARG A 24 -1.03 12.41 8.19
CA ARG A 24 -0.95 11.07 8.80
C ARG A 24 -2.04 10.14 8.25
N ASN A 25 -3.27 10.64 8.09
CA ASN A 25 -4.36 9.87 7.52
C ASN A 25 -4.15 9.57 6.03
N ALA A 26 -3.71 10.56 5.25
CA ALA A 26 -3.44 10.42 3.82
C ALA A 26 -2.31 9.40 3.54
N ILE A 27 -1.19 9.49 4.28
CA ILE A 27 -0.12 8.49 4.20
C ILE A 27 -0.64 7.12 4.61
N ARG A 28 -1.34 7.02 5.75
CA ARG A 28 -1.82 5.72 6.24
C ARG A 28 -2.78 5.06 5.26
N SER A 29 -3.70 5.83 4.67
CA SER A 29 -4.64 5.35 3.66
C SER A 29 -3.92 4.93 2.38
N GLY A 30 -2.98 5.74 1.88
CA GLY A 30 -2.19 5.42 0.70
C GLY A 30 -1.34 4.16 0.86
N VAL A 31 -0.67 4.02 2.02
CA VAL A 31 0.15 2.84 2.33
C VAL A 31 -0.73 1.60 2.52
N ALA A 32 -1.83 1.70 3.29
CA ALA A 32 -2.74 0.57 3.52
C ALA A 32 -3.39 0.06 2.22
N ALA A 33 -3.80 0.96 1.33
CA ALA A 33 -4.35 0.60 0.02
C ALA A 33 -3.33 -0.17 -0.85
N MET A 34 -2.03 0.10 -0.69
CA MET A 34 -0.98 -0.62 -1.42
C MET A 34 -0.66 -1.98 -0.78
N THR A 35 -0.61 -2.07 0.55
CA THR A 35 -0.10 -3.28 1.22
C THR A 35 -1.16 -4.34 1.55
N GLY A 36 -2.43 -3.96 1.71
CA GLY A 36 -3.44 -4.82 2.33
C GLY A 36 -3.29 -4.87 3.87
N ASP A 37 -4.31 -5.37 4.56
CA ASP A 37 -4.33 -5.44 6.03
C ASP A 37 -3.37 -6.50 6.60
N VAL A 38 -3.31 -7.66 5.93
CA VAL A 38 -2.43 -8.78 6.28
C VAL A 38 -1.83 -9.36 5.00
N ARG A 39 -0.55 -9.68 5.01
CA ARG A 39 0.15 -10.27 3.86
C ARG A 39 0.84 -11.57 4.26
N ILE A 40 0.64 -12.59 3.44
CA ILE A 40 1.33 -13.88 3.54
C ILE A 40 2.44 -13.86 2.51
N GLU A 41 3.69 -13.87 2.96
CA GLU A 41 4.88 -13.91 2.10
C GLU A 41 5.69 -15.16 2.42
N PRO A 42 6.36 -15.77 1.42
CA PRO A 42 7.24 -16.89 1.67
C PRO A 42 8.39 -16.45 2.59
N TYR A 43 8.67 -17.27 3.60
CA TYR A 43 9.81 -17.05 4.48
C TYR A 43 11.11 -17.23 3.69
N THR A 44 11.84 -16.15 3.44
CA THR A 44 13.18 -16.18 2.85
C THR A 44 14.21 -15.79 3.89
N SER A 45 15.20 -16.66 4.13
CA SER A 45 16.31 -16.45 5.08
C SER A 45 17.53 -15.78 4.43
N GLY A 46 17.42 -15.32 3.18
CA GLY A 46 18.54 -14.79 2.39
C GLY A 46 18.38 -13.31 2.02
N THR A 47 19.50 -12.61 1.91
CA THR A 47 19.68 -11.24 1.38
C THR A 47 19.39 -11.12 -0.13
N GLY A 48 18.60 -12.02 -0.70
CA GLY A 48 18.20 -12.00 -2.10
C GLY A 48 16.92 -11.18 -2.27
N SER A 49 16.98 -10.15 -3.11
CA SER A 49 15.83 -9.31 -3.47
C SER A 49 14.86 -9.98 -4.47
N ASP A 50 15.05 -11.27 -4.73
CA ASP A 50 14.23 -12.02 -5.67
C ASP A 50 13.02 -12.64 -4.97
N PRO A 51 11.79 -12.31 -5.40
CA PRO A 51 10.58 -12.87 -4.81
C PRO A 51 10.55 -14.39 -5.07
N VAL A 52 10.53 -15.17 -3.99
CA VAL A 52 10.32 -16.62 -4.05
C VAL A 52 8.87 -16.86 -4.48
N SER A 53 8.67 -17.76 -5.44
CA SER A 53 7.31 -18.14 -5.87
C SER A 53 6.66 -18.99 -4.78
N MET A 54 5.48 -18.57 -4.32
CA MET A 54 4.64 -19.36 -3.41
C MET A 54 3.44 -19.90 -4.21
N PRO A 55 3.05 -21.18 -4.04
CA PRO A 55 1.83 -21.71 -4.63
C PRO A 55 0.62 -20.87 -4.19
N ALA A 56 -0.29 -20.58 -5.13
CA ALA A 56 -1.52 -19.84 -4.84
C ALA A 56 -2.53 -20.71 -4.06
N ASP A 57 -2.36 -22.03 -4.07
CA ASP A 57 -3.20 -23.07 -3.48
C ASP A 57 -2.49 -23.74 -2.29
N LEU A 58 -2.26 -22.98 -1.23
CA LEU A 58 -1.85 -23.55 0.05
C LEU A 58 -3.03 -24.28 0.72
N PRO A 59 -2.87 -25.52 1.20
CA PRO A 59 -3.94 -26.23 1.92
C PRO A 59 -4.41 -25.50 3.19
N SER A 60 -3.58 -24.65 3.78
CA SER A 60 -3.94 -23.79 4.92
C SER A 60 -4.81 -22.59 4.55
N LEU A 61 -4.97 -22.24 3.27
CA LEU A 61 -5.82 -21.11 2.85
C LEU A 61 -7.29 -21.35 3.14
N GLU A 62 -7.78 -22.59 3.02
CA GLU A 62 -9.18 -22.91 3.32
C GLU A 62 -9.50 -22.70 4.81
N GLU A 63 -8.57 -23.10 5.68
CA GLU A 63 -8.68 -22.89 7.14
C GLU A 63 -8.65 -21.39 7.49
N ILE A 64 -7.80 -20.61 6.82
CA ILE A 64 -7.72 -19.14 7.01
C ILE A 64 -9.00 -18.47 6.51
N ARG A 65 -9.54 -18.89 5.36
CA ARG A 65 -10.83 -18.37 4.84
C ARG A 65 -11.99 -18.64 5.79
N ALA A 66 -11.92 -19.70 6.59
CA ALA A 66 -12.96 -20.06 7.55
C ALA A 66 -12.88 -19.27 8.88
N LEU A 67 -11.81 -18.49 9.11
CA LEU A 67 -11.66 -17.72 10.35
C LEU A 67 -12.63 -16.52 10.40
N PRO A 68 -13.30 -16.27 11.54
CA PRO A 68 -14.13 -15.09 11.71
C PRO A 68 -13.27 -13.82 11.63
N GLY A 69 -13.58 -12.95 10.66
CA GLY A 69 -12.85 -11.70 10.41
C GLY A 69 -12.06 -11.68 9.10
N VAL A 70 -11.93 -12.80 8.39
CA VAL A 70 -11.35 -12.84 7.04
C VAL A 70 -12.45 -12.59 6.02
N VAL A 71 -12.40 -11.44 5.34
CA VAL A 71 -13.42 -11.04 4.35
C VAL A 71 -13.09 -11.60 2.97
N ASP A 72 -11.83 -11.52 2.56
CA ASP A 72 -11.36 -12.04 1.27
C ASP A 72 -9.87 -12.41 1.35
N ILE A 73 -9.47 -13.37 0.51
CA ILE A 73 -8.06 -13.68 0.27
C ILE A 73 -7.83 -13.66 -1.24
N THR A 74 -7.05 -12.68 -1.68
CA THR A 74 -6.68 -12.49 -3.08
C THR A 74 -5.18 -12.75 -3.27
N PRO A 75 -4.77 -13.62 -4.21
CA PRO A 75 -3.36 -13.78 -4.55
C PRO A 75 -2.84 -12.52 -5.23
N VAL A 76 -1.64 -12.07 -4.83
CA VAL A 76 -1.02 -10.87 -5.39
C VAL A 76 0.42 -11.16 -5.81
N ALA A 77 0.86 -10.58 -6.92
CA ALA A 77 2.24 -10.63 -7.37
C ALA A 77 2.85 -9.23 -7.26
N VAL A 78 3.92 -9.06 -6.48
CA VAL A 78 4.58 -7.75 -6.30
C VAL A 78 6.00 -7.82 -6.80
N ARG A 79 6.39 -6.89 -7.67
CA ARG A 79 7.77 -6.80 -8.17
C ARG A 79 8.19 -5.36 -8.41
N ALA A 80 9.41 -5.03 -8.02
CA ALA A 80 10.03 -3.77 -8.42
C ALA A 80 10.38 -3.82 -9.92
N GLY A 81 10.15 -2.72 -10.63
CA GLY A 81 10.41 -2.59 -12.05
C GLY A 81 10.88 -1.19 -12.39
N ILE A 82 11.34 -1.02 -13.62
CA ILE A 82 11.70 0.28 -14.16
C ILE A 82 10.79 0.52 -15.38
N VAL A 83 10.11 1.65 -15.40
CA VAL A 83 9.27 2.07 -16.52
C VAL A 83 9.94 3.26 -17.20
N LYS A 84 10.08 3.17 -18.52
CA LYS A 84 10.59 4.25 -19.36
C LYS A 84 9.44 4.90 -20.12
N ASN A 85 9.30 6.21 -20.02
CA ASN A 85 8.39 7.00 -20.84
C ASN A 85 9.16 8.11 -21.54
N GLY A 86 9.33 7.98 -22.86
CA GLY A 86 10.24 8.83 -23.63
C GLY A 86 11.67 8.73 -23.05
N ASP A 87 12.27 9.87 -22.70
CA ASP A 87 13.61 9.93 -22.11
C ASP A 87 13.62 9.83 -20.58
N ILE A 88 12.46 9.71 -19.94
CA ILE A 88 12.35 9.66 -18.49
C ILE A 88 12.27 8.20 -18.01
N ILE A 89 13.13 7.86 -17.04
CA ILE A 89 13.19 6.55 -16.41
C ILE A 89 12.71 6.67 -14.97
N HIS A 90 11.70 5.88 -14.60
CA HIS A 90 11.16 5.83 -13.24
C HIS A 90 11.26 4.41 -12.66
N GLY A 91 11.71 4.31 -11.41
CA GLY A 91 11.52 3.10 -10.61
C GLY A 91 10.07 3.01 -10.15
N VAL A 92 9.46 1.84 -10.31
CA VAL A 92 8.08 1.57 -9.91
C VAL A 92 8.01 0.26 -9.13
N VAL A 93 6.97 0.12 -8.30
CA VAL A 93 6.59 -1.17 -7.72
C VAL A 93 5.27 -1.58 -8.33
N VAL A 94 5.27 -2.69 -9.05
CA VAL A 94 4.08 -3.22 -9.72
C VAL A 94 3.42 -4.24 -8.81
N LYS A 95 2.12 -4.08 -8.57
CA LYS A 95 1.26 -5.04 -7.87
C LYS A 95 0.25 -5.62 -8.87
N GLY A 96 0.46 -6.86 -9.28
CA GLY A 96 -0.49 -7.65 -10.04
C GLY A 96 -1.54 -8.28 -9.14
N ILE A 97 -2.80 -8.19 -9.54
CA ILE A 97 -3.94 -8.88 -8.93
C ILE A 97 -4.67 -9.67 -10.03
N PRO A 98 -5.31 -10.81 -9.72
CA PRO A 98 -6.18 -11.48 -10.67
C PRO A 98 -7.25 -10.51 -11.15
N GLY A 99 -7.32 -10.29 -12.45
CA GLY A 99 -8.20 -9.28 -13.03
C GLY A 99 -9.66 -9.71 -12.97
N ASN A 100 -10.50 -8.90 -12.33
CA ASN A 100 -11.84 -8.69 -12.85
C ASN A 100 -11.75 -7.53 -13.84
N GLU A 101 -11.73 -7.85 -15.14
CA GLU A 101 -11.94 -6.92 -16.28
C GLU A 101 -11.34 -5.50 -16.21
N GLY A 102 -10.08 -5.34 -15.75
CA GLY A 102 -9.45 -4.02 -15.68
C GLY A 102 -7.92 -4.00 -15.61
N GLY A 103 -7.25 -5.11 -15.90
CA GLY A 103 -5.79 -5.16 -16.00
C GLY A 103 -5.31 -4.47 -17.27
N LEU A 104 -4.21 -3.70 -17.17
CA LEU A 104 -3.55 -3.03 -18.29
C LEU A 104 -3.17 -4.05 -19.37
N ALA A 105 -4.03 -4.20 -20.38
CA ALA A 105 -3.69 -4.82 -21.65
C ALA A 105 -2.76 -3.86 -22.39
N VAL A 106 -1.46 -4.06 -22.21
CA VAL A 106 -0.46 -3.57 -23.16
C VAL A 106 -0.55 -4.47 -24.39
N SER A 107 -1.30 -4.00 -25.38
CA SER A 107 -1.25 -4.46 -26.77
C SER A 107 -0.05 -3.86 -27.50
#